data_AF-A0A4R9M158-F1
#
_entry.id   AF-A0A4R9M158-F1
#
_cell.length_a   1.000
_cell.length_b   1.000
_cell.length_c   1.000
_cell.angle_alpha   90.00
_cell.angle_beta   90.00
_cell.angle_gamma   90.00
#
_symmetry.space_group_name_H-M   'P 1'
#
loop_
_entity.id
_entity.type
_entity.pdbx_description
1 polymer ?
#
loop_
_entity_poly.entity_id
_entity_poly.type
_entity_poly.pdbx_seq_one_letter_code
_entity_poly.pdbx_strand_id
1 'polypeptide(L)'
;MRFFFLIQIVFLSACMLSREEQISEECEKQRQRSYLYMMTLLERVPITTDKSTAQTIYVLNTESYDIRCRSEARKNRYNLRSN
;
A
#
# COMPACT_ATOMS: atom_id res chain seq x y z
N MET A 1 6.62 1.78 41.83
CA MET A 1 7.02 0.90 40.70
C MET A 1 5.89 0.57 39.72
N ARG A 2 4.68 0.20 40.16
CA ARG A 2 3.52 -0.05 39.26
C ARG A 2 3.15 1.10 38.31
N PHE A 3 3.23 2.35 38.78
CA PHE A 3 2.87 3.53 37.98
C PHE A 3 3.84 3.80 36.83
N PHE A 4 5.14 3.54 37.04
CA PHE A 4 6.17 3.67 36.01
C PHE A 4 5.98 2.66 34.88
N PHE A 5 5.51 1.45 35.23
CA PHE A 5 5.22 0.39 34.28
C PHE A 5 4.01 0.72 33.38
N LEU A 6 2.98 1.34 33.95
CA LEU A 6 1.82 1.82 33.18
C LEU A 6 2.19 2.92 32.18
N ILE A 7 3.05 3.86 32.58
CA ILE A 7 3.53 4.93 31.68
C ILE A 7 4.33 4.34 30.50
N GLN A 8 5.16 3.32 30.73
CA GLN A 8 5.91 2.64 29.68
C GLN A 8 4.98 1.97 28.64
N ILE A 9 3.90 1.32 29.09
CA ILE A 9 2.92 0.67 28.20
C ILE A 9 2.17 1.71 27.34
N VAL A 10 1.78 2.84 27.93
CA VAL A 10 1.11 3.92 27.19
C VAL A 10 2.04 4.53 26.14
N PHE A 11 3.32 4.76 26.46
CA PHE A 11 4.30 5.25 25.50
C PHE A 11 4.56 4.25 24.35
N LEU A 12 4.59 2.95 24.63
CA LEU A 12 4.73 1.92 23.60
C LEU A 12 3.52 1.87 22.66
N SER A 13 2.30 2.02 23.18
CA SER A 13 1.09 2.03 22.34
C SER A 13 0.99 3.25 21.42
N ALA A 14 1.47 4.43 21.87
CA ALA A 14 1.49 5.64 21.05
C ALA A 14 2.54 5.59 19.93
N CYS A 15 3.61 4.82 20.11
CA CYS A 15 4.69 4.67 19.12
C CYS A 15 4.34 3.69 17.98
N MET A 16 3.33 2.83 18.19
CA MET A 16 2.93 1.77 17.25
C MET A 16 2.03 2.24 16.09
N LEU A 17 1.60 3.51 16.07
CA LEU A 17 0.75 4.03 15.01
C LEU A 17 1.55 4.91 14.03
N SER A 18 2.51 4.30 13.33
CA SER A 18 3.19 4.97 12.22
C SER A 18 2.25 5.03 11.02
N ARG A 19 1.85 6.23 10.61
CA ARG A 19 1.00 6.41 9.43
C ARG A 19 1.70 5.97 8.13
N GLU A 20 3.04 6.05 8.09
CA GLU A 20 3.80 5.49 6.97
C GLU A 20 3.54 3.98 6.85
N GLU A 21 3.52 3.26 7.96
CA GLU A 21 3.32 1.81 7.97
C GLU A 21 1.90 1.45 7.54
N GLN A 22 0.89 2.16 8.05
CA GLN A 22 -0.49 1.99 7.62
C GLN A 22 -0.65 2.24 6.10
N ILE A 23 -0.17 3.38 5.59
CA ILE A 23 -0.29 3.70 4.16
C ILE A 23 0.50 2.69 3.33
N SER A 24 1.69 2.28 3.78
CA SER A 24 2.50 1.27 3.07
C SER A 24 1.78 -0.08 2.98
N GLU A 25 1.10 -0.51 4.05
CA GLU A 25 0.30 -1.74 4.04
C GLU A 25 -0.89 -1.62 3.07
N GLU A 26 -1.56 -0.46 3.03
CA GLU A 26 -2.63 -0.18 2.07
C GLU A 26 -2.13 -0.19 0.63
N CYS A 27 -0.96 0.39 0.34
CA CYS A 27 -0.31 0.33 -0.98
C CYS A 27 -0.08 -1.12 -1.42
N GLU A 28 0.45 -1.96 -0.52
CA GLU A 28 0.71 -3.36 -0.82
C GLU A 28 -0.57 -4.17 -1.07
N LYS A 29 -1.60 -3.98 -0.24
CA LYS A 29 -2.92 -4.58 -0.46
C LYS A 29 -3.51 -4.17 -1.80
N GLN A 30 -3.35 -2.90 -2.18
CA GLN A 30 -3.84 -2.41 -3.47
C GLN A 30 -3.08 -3.03 -4.65
N ARG A 31 -1.75 -3.14 -4.57
CA ARG A 31 -0.91 -3.83 -5.56
C ARG A 31 -1.26 -5.32 -5.68
N GLN A 32 -1.54 -6.00 -4.58
CA GLN A 32 -1.95 -7.41 -4.62
C GLN A 32 -3.32 -7.57 -5.28
N ARG A 33 -4.28 -6.70 -4.95
CA ARG A 33 -5.63 -6.71 -5.54
C ARG A 33 -5.61 -6.37 -7.03
N SER A 34 -4.78 -5.41 -7.46
CA SER A 34 -4.64 -5.06 -8.87
C SER A 34 -4.17 -6.26 -9.68
N TYR A 35 -3.17 -7.02 -9.18
CA TYR A 35 -2.76 -8.26 -9.81
C TYR A 35 -3.83 -9.34 -9.79
N LEU A 36 -4.46 -9.58 -8.65
CA LEU A 36 -5.45 -10.64 -8.51
C LEU A 36 -6.67 -10.43 -9.43
N TYR A 37 -7.16 -9.20 -9.55
CA TYR A 37 -8.40 -8.94 -10.29
C TYR A 37 -8.13 -8.59 -11.75
N MET A 38 -7.21 -7.65 -12.02
CA MET A 38 -7.07 -7.13 -13.37
C MET A 38 -6.28 -8.07 -14.28
N MET A 39 -5.28 -8.79 -13.78
CA MET A 39 -4.56 -9.76 -14.62
C MET A 39 -5.52 -10.85 -15.10
N THR A 40 -6.38 -11.34 -14.21
CA THR A 40 -7.42 -12.32 -14.55
C THR A 40 -8.43 -11.77 -15.56
N LEU A 41 -8.78 -10.48 -15.50
CA LEU A 41 -9.63 -9.86 -16.50
C LEU A 41 -8.92 -9.75 -17.85
N LEU A 42 -7.67 -9.28 -17.88
CA LEU A 42 -6.86 -9.20 -19.10
C LEU A 42 -6.61 -10.59 -19.72
N GLU A 43 -6.63 -11.64 -18.91
CA GLU A 43 -6.56 -13.02 -19.40
C GLU A 43 -7.83 -13.49 -20.11
N ARG A 44 -9.00 -13.04 -19.63
CA ARG A 44 -10.30 -13.52 -20.09
C ARG A 44 -10.92 -12.67 -21.18
N VAL A 45 -10.56 -11.39 -21.28
CA VAL A 45 -11.10 -10.50 -22.32
C VAL A 45 -10.52 -10.92 -23.68
N PRO A 46 -11.37 -11.18 -24.69
CA PRO A 46 -10.91 -11.32 -26.07
C PRO A 46 -10.53 -9.91 -26.57
N ILE A 47 -9.29 -9.51 -26.28
CA ILE A 47 -8.77 -8.21 -26.73
C ILE A 47 -8.48 -8.36 -28.23
N THR A 48 -9.00 -7.44 -29.05
CA THR A 48 -8.61 -7.30 -30.47
C THR A 48 -7.15 -6.82 -30.63
N THR A 49 -6.56 -6.36 -29.53
CA THR A 49 -5.19 -5.85 -29.39
C THR A 49 -4.29 -6.93 -28.76
N ASP A 50 -2.98 -6.82 -28.97
CA ASP A 50 -2.00 -7.76 -28.42
C ASP A 50 -2.10 -7.84 -26.88
N LYS A 51 -2.62 -8.99 -26.42
CA LYS A 51 -2.85 -9.33 -25.02
C LYS A 51 -1.58 -9.21 -24.17
N SER A 52 -0.42 -9.57 -24.74
CA SER A 52 0.86 -9.52 -24.04
C SER A 52 1.29 -8.08 -23.76
N THR A 53 1.07 -7.18 -24.72
CA THR A 53 1.34 -5.75 -24.59
C THR A 53 0.43 -5.12 -23.54
N ALA A 54 -0.88 -5.43 -23.56
CA ALA A 54 -1.83 -4.89 -22.56
C ALA A 54 -1.49 -5.33 -21.12
N GLN A 55 -1.15 -6.61 -20.93
CA GLN A 55 -0.70 -7.13 -19.64
C GLN A 55 0.58 -6.43 -19.16
N THR A 56 1.56 -6.28 -20.05
CA THR A 56 2.84 -5.63 -19.73
C THR A 56 2.64 -4.17 -19.31
N ILE A 57 1.84 -3.42 -20.07
CA ILE A 57 1.51 -2.02 -19.74
C ILE A 57 0.81 -1.93 -18.38
N TYR A 58 -0.12 -2.84 -18.10
CA TYR A 58 -0.82 -2.84 -16.81
C TYR A 58 0.10 -3.12 -15.62
N VAL A 59 1.00 -4.11 -15.75
CA VAL A 59 2.01 -4.43 -14.74
C VAL A 59 2.91 -3.22 -14.47
N LEU A 60 3.43 -2.59 -15.54
CA LEU A 60 4.30 -1.41 -15.41
C LEU A 60 3.61 -0.25 -14.69
N ASN A 61 2.35 0.03 -15.06
CA ASN A 61 1.57 1.08 -14.40
C ASN A 61 1.29 0.76 -12.93
N THR A 62 1.01 -0.51 -12.62
CA THR A 62 0.77 -0.98 -11.25
C THR A 62 2.01 -0.79 -10.38
N GLU A 63 3.19 -1.19 -10.87
CA GLU A 63 4.45 -1.01 -10.14
C GLU A 63 4.81 0.48 -9.98
N SER A 64 4.63 1.28 -11.05
CA SER A 64 4.86 2.72 -10.98
C SER A 64 3.97 3.40 -9.94
N TYR A 65 2.70 3.00 -9.88
CA TYR A 65 1.76 3.49 -8.88
C TYR A 65 2.14 3.06 -7.46
N ASP A 66 2.53 1.80 -7.25
CA ASP A 66 2.99 1.31 -5.94
C ASP A 66 4.21 2.09 -5.42
N ILE A 67 5.20 2.34 -6.29
CA ILE A 67 6.38 3.16 -5.95
C ILE A 67 5.95 4.56 -5.51
N ARG A 68 5.02 5.19 -6.25
CA ARG A 68 4.49 6.51 -5.90
C ARG A 68 3.74 6.48 -4.58
N CYS A 69 2.90 5.47 -4.37
CA CYS A 69 2.13 5.28 -3.14
C CYS A 69 3.06 5.16 -1.92
N ARG A 70 4.09 4.32 -2.00
CA ARG A 70 5.12 4.18 -0.95
C ARG A 70 5.92 5.47 -0.74
N SER A 71 6.18 6.24 -1.80
CA SER A 71 6.82 7.55 -1.68
C SER A 71 5.95 8.52 -0.87
N GLU A 72 4.64 8.55 -1.12
CA GLU A 72 3.69 9.36 -0.36
C GLU A 72 3.52 8.86 1.09
N ALA A 73 3.59 7.54 1.32
CA ALA A 73 3.60 6.96 2.67
C ALA A 73 4.77 7.52 3.49
N ARG A 74 5.99 7.50 2.93
CA ARG A 74 7.20 8.06 3.56
C ARG A 74 7.08 9.54 3.86
N LYS A 75 6.48 10.32 2.95
CA LYS A 75 6.24 11.76 3.17
C LYS A 75 5.25 12.00 4.32
N ASN A 76 4.31 11.08 4.56
CA ASN A 76 3.31 11.17 5.61
C ASN A 76 3.72 10.50 6.93
N ARG A 77 4.96 10.05 7.07
CA ARG A 77 5.47 9.39 8.30
C ARG A 77 5.15 10.15 9.59
N TYR A 78 5.24 11.47 9.57
CA TYR A 78 5.01 12.32 10.74
C TYR A 78 3.65 13.05 10.71
N ASN A 79 2.81 12.78 9.71
CA ASN A 79 1.52 13.45 9.57
C ASN A 79 0.46 12.70 10.38
N LEU A 80 0.05 13.23 11.54
CA LEU A 80 -0.94 12.59 12.42
C LEU A 80 -2.41 12.91 12.07
N ARG A 81 -2.68 13.74 11.06
CA ARG A 81 -4.05 14.13 10.67
C ARG A 81 -4.65 13.17 9.63
N SER A 82 -5.59 12.31 10.03
CA SER A 82 -6.51 11.70 9.05
C SER A 82 -7.38 12.81 8.49
N ASN A 83 -7.27 13.10 7.18
CA ASN A 83 -8.23 13.96 6.50
C ASN A 83 -9.44 13.12 6.13
#